data_AF-A0A9Q0MWP4-F1
#
_entry.id   AF-A0A9Q0MWP4-F1
#
_cell.length_a   1.000
_cell.length_b   1.000
_cell.length_c   1.000
_cell.angle_alpha   90.00
_cell.angle_beta   90.00
_cell.angle_gamma   90.00
#
_symmetry.space_group_name_H-M   'P 1'
#
loop_
_entity.id
_entity.type
_entity.pdbx_description
1 polymer ?
#
loop_
_entity_poly.entity_id
_entity_poly.type
_entity_poly.pdbx_seq_one_letter_code
_entity_poly.pdbx_strand_id
1 'polypeptide(L)'
;MFEMQVIFGVLFGLAVTTPTNAADIGYYGTKIGPLSQLHHGVSGDVYAVDSRTIFLKNFNYDGEGPAAYFYVSTGRRPSLEGAVRVRDERGNTGVLKRYRNRDVTLSLPEGKTLRDVKWFFLWCDDFSVNFGDIAIPKTLNFPRPQKIGALKGVHEVLSDNIVIVDAQTLLVPNFSYDGEAPDAKFWVGRGSKPSPNGSRIPDENGRESPLVKYDKKTIVLTLPGDLTVFDIGHFGVWCEAFTVDFGHVRIPEGVNVPPSLRMLGISPQI
;
A
#
# COMPACT_ATOMS: atom_id res chain seq x y z
N MET A 1 2.25 -31.27 -72.73
CA MET A 1 0.89 -30.85 -72.35
C MET A 1 0.87 -30.80 -70.83
N PHE A 2 0.48 -29.65 -70.29
CA PHE A 2 0.58 -29.20 -68.91
C PHE A 2 0.07 -30.22 -67.87
N GLU A 3 0.70 -30.31 -66.70
CA GLU A 3 0.19 -29.67 -65.48
C GLU A 3 1.26 -29.65 -64.38
N MET A 4 1.47 -28.46 -63.81
CA MET A 4 2.36 -28.18 -62.70
C MET A 4 1.47 -27.88 -61.50
N GLN A 5 1.38 -28.82 -60.54
CA GLN A 5 0.63 -28.60 -59.31
C GLN A 5 1.51 -27.87 -58.29
N VAL A 6 1.17 -26.61 -58.05
CA VAL A 6 1.71 -25.77 -56.97
C VAL A 6 0.97 -26.14 -55.69
N ILE A 7 1.67 -26.78 -54.73
CA ILE A 7 1.13 -27.01 -53.39
C ILE A 7 1.45 -25.78 -52.54
N PHE A 8 0.40 -25.04 -52.17
CA PHE A 8 0.42 -23.97 -51.17
C PHE A 8 0.67 -24.58 -49.78
N GLY A 9 1.87 -24.42 -49.24
CA GLY A 9 2.16 -24.73 -47.84
C GLY A 9 1.59 -23.63 -46.93
N VAL A 10 0.53 -23.96 -46.19
CA VAL A 10 -0.03 -23.10 -45.14
C VAL A 10 0.95 -23.07 -43.97
N LEU A 11 1.60 -21.93 -43.74
CA LEU A 11 2.44 -21.68 -42.58
C LEU A 11 1.54 -21.55 -41.34
N PHE A 12 1.43 -22.60 -40.53
CA PHE A 12 0.86 -22.50 -39.19
C PHE A 12 1.84 -21.70 -38.30
N GLY A 13 1.61 -20.40 -38.19
CA GLY A 13 2.29 -19.56 -37.21
C GLY A 13 1.88 -19.99 -35.80
N LEU A 14 2.79 -20.65 -35.09
CA LEU A 14 2.63 -20.92 -33.66
C LEU A 14 2.66 -19.56 -32.94
N ALA A 15 1.49 -19.04 -32.57
CA ALA A 15 1.40 -17.87 -31.71
C ALA A 15 1.93 -18.26 -30.33
N VAL A 16 3.18 -17.91 -30.05
CA VAL A 16 3.75 -17.95 -28.69
C VAL A 16 3.00 -16.89 -27.90
N THR A 17 1.95 -17.29 -27.18
CA THR A 17 1.33 -16.44 -26.17
C THR A 17 2.35 -16.27 -25.06
N THR A 18 3.00 -15.11 -25.02
CA THR A 18 3.72 -14.69 -23.83
C THR A 18 2.71 -14.67 -22.68
N PRO A 19 2.98 -15.31 -21.54
CA PRO A 19 2.14 -15.12 -20.37
C PRO A 19 2.16 -13.62 -20.07
N THR A 20 0.98 -13.01 -20.12
CA THR A 20 0.76 -11.64 -19.65
C THR A 20 1.37 -11.52 -18.26
N ASN A 21 2.25 -10.52 -18.11
CA ASN A 21 2.91 -10.17 -16.86
C ASN A 21 1.97 -10.34 -15.68
N ALA A 22 2.51 -10.98 -14.64
CA ALA A 22 1.88 -11.18 -13.35
C ALA A 22 1.04 -9.95 -12.99
N ALA A 23 -0.23 -10.20 -12.69
CA ALA A 23 -1.08 -9.23 -12.04
C ALA A 23 -0.28 -8.58 -10.91
N ASP A 24 -0.27 -7.26 -10.88
CA ASP A 24 0.06 -6.50 -9.69
C ASP A 24 -0.93 -6.95 -8.61
N ILE A 25 -0.60 -8.02 -7.87
CA ILE A 25 -1.30 -8.42 -6.65
C ILE A 25 -0.78 -7.48 -5.57
N GLY A 26 -0.91 -6.18 -5.82
CA GLY A 26 -0.50 -5.14 -4.89
C GLY A 26 -1.34 -5.26 -3.63
N TYR A 27 -0.69 -5.15 -2.47
CA TYR A 27 -1.41 -4.97 -1.23
C TYR A 27 -1.96 -3.55 -1.19
N TYR A 28 -3.29 -3.40 -1.11
CA TYR A 28 -4.00 -2.11 -1.11
C TYR A 28 -4.73 -1.83 0.22
N GLY A 29 -4.45 -2.64 1.25
CA GLY A 29 -5.16 -2.61 2.53
C GLY A 29 -6.34 -3.59 2.59
N THR A 30 -7.32 -3.30 3.43
CA THR A 30 -8.46 -4.21 3.66
C THR A 30 -9.53 -4.00 2.60
N LYS A 31 -9.84 -5.05 1.81
CA LYS A 31 -10.92 -4.99 0.81
C LYS A 31 -12.27 -4.77 1.51
N ILE A 32 -12.99 -3.73 1.08
CA ILE A 32 -14.39 -3.47 1.50
C ILE A 32 -15.33 -4.22 0.55
N GLY A 33 -15.10 -4.12 -0.76
CA GLY A 33 -15.86 -4.82 -1.79
C GLY A 33 -16.05 -4.01 -3.08
N PRO A 34 -16.79 -4.52 -4.06
CA PRO A 34 -17.07 -3.82 -5.31
C PRO A 34 -18.15 -2.74 -5.15
N LEU A 35 -18.01 -1.62 -5.85
CA LEU A 35 -19.09 -0.64 -6.00
C LEU A 35 -20.29 -1.27 -6.70
N SER A 36 -21.50 -0.91 -6.28
CA SER A 36 -22.71 -1.23 -7.02
C SER A 36 -22.73 -0.50 -8.36
N GLN A 37 -23.04 -1.21 -9.44
CA GLN A 37 -23.18 -0.59 -10.76
C GLN A 37 -24.65 -0.18 -10.99
N LEU A 38 -25.00 1.05 -10.65
CA LEU A 38 -26.38 1.56 -10.81
C LEU A 38 -26.52 2.35 -12.12
N HIS A 39 -25.72 3.39 -12.29
CA HIS A 39 -25.75 4.26 -13.46
C HIS A 39 -24.34 4.63 -13.91
N HIS A 40 -24.23 5.15 -15.13
CA HIS A 40 -23.02 5.80 -15.65
C HIS A 40 -21.73 4.96 -15.64
N GLY A 41 -21.87 3.64 -15.74
CA GLY A 41 -20.74 2.71 -15.77
C GLY A 41 -19.90 2.66 -14.49
N VAL A 42 -20.43 3.13 -13.36
CA VAL A 42 -19.72 3.09 -12.07
C VAL A 42 -19.36 1.65 -11.71
N SER A 43 -18.07 1.41 -11.56
CA SER A 43 -17.53 0.11 -11.14
C SER A 43 -16.13 0.28 -10.58
N GLY A 44 -15.64 -0.74 -9.88
CA GLY A 44 -14.33 -0.75 -9.23
C GLY A 44 -14.40 -1.44 -7.87
N ASP A 45 -13.25 -1.85 -7.35
CA ASP A 45 -13.12 -2.42 -6.02
C ASP A 45 -12.67 -1.36 -5.01
N VAL A 46 -13.30 -1.33 -3.84
CA VAL A 46 -13.01 -0.38 -2.77
C VAL A 46 -12.20 -1.07 -1.67
N TYR A 47 -11.11 -0.42 -1.26
CA TYR A 47 -10.23 -0.86 -0.19
C TYR A 47 -10.08 0.24 0.87
N ALA A 48 -9.94 -0.17 2.13
CA ALA A 48 -9.51 0.68 3.22
C ALA A 48 -7.99 0.61 3.35
N VAL A 49 -7.31 1.71 3.02
CA VAL A 49 -5.86 1.87 3.14
C VAL A 49 -5.49 2.10 4.61
N ASP A 50 -6.22 2.99 5.27
CA ASP A 50 -6.11 3.29 6.69
C ASP A 50 -7.46 3.81 7.23
N SER A 51 -7.47 4.37 8.44
CA SER A 51 -8.66 4.98 9.07
C SER A 51 -9.41 6.06 8.28
N ARG A 52 -8.75 6.75 7.35
CA ARG A 52 -9.27 7.91 6.62
C ARG A 52 -9.02 7.83 5.11
N THR A 53 -8.44 6.75 4.62
CA THR A 53 -8.05 6.65 3.22
C THR A 53 -8.77 5.49 2.56
N ILE A 54 -9.45 5.77 1.45
CA ILE A 54 -10.08 4.80 0.56
C ILE A 54 -9.26 4.71 -0.71
N PHE A 55 -9.01 3.49 -1.17
CA PHE A 55 -8.44 3.22 -2.49
C PHE A 55 -9.49 2.55 -3.37
N LEU A 56 -9.69 3.11 -4.57
CA LEU A 56 -10.52 2.52 -5.61
C LEU A 56 -9.59 1.90 -6.65
N LYS A 57 -9.66 0.58 -6.81
CA LYS A 57 -8.94 -0.15 -7.85
C LYS A 57 -9.82 -0.26 -9.09
N ASN A 58 -9.23 -0.01 -10.26
CA ASN A 58 -9.87 -0.20 -11.56
C ASN A 58 -11.20 0.58 -11.68
N PHE A 59 -11.24 1.80 -11.13
CA PHE A 59 -12.44 2.63 -11.10
C PHE A 59 -12.85 3.11 -12.49
N ASN A 60 -14.15 3.01 -12.79
CA ASN A 60 -14.76 3.53 -14.01
C ASN A 60 -15.95 4.43 -13.66
N TYR A 61 -16.13 5.48 -14.46
CA TYR A 61 -17.30 6.36 -14.50
C TYR A 61 -17.27 7.08 -15.85
N ASP A 62 -18.38 7.07 -16.59
CA ASP A 62 -18.42 7.59 -17.97
C ASP A 62 -18.24 9.12 -18.10
N GLY A 63 -18.50 9.87 -17.02
CA GLY A 63 -18.38 11.33 -16.97
C GLY A 63 -19.61 12.09 -17.47
N GLU A 64 -20.75 11.42 -17.72
CA GLU A 64 -21.94 12.06 -18.31
C GLU A 64 -22.86 12.74 -17.28
N GLY A 65 -22.66 12.49 -15.98
CA GLY A 65 -23.39 13.19 -14.93
C GLY A 65 -22.98 14.66 -14.82
N PRO A 66 -23.93 15.62 -14.90
CA PRO A 66 -23.64 17.06 -14.95
C PRO A 66 -23.06 17.61 -13.64
N ALA A 67 -23.39 16.98 -12.50
CA ALA A 67 -22.94 17.38 -11.17
C ALA A 67 -22.63 16.16 -10.29
N ALA A 68 -21.75 15.26 -10.77
CA ALA A 68 -21.35 14.05 -10.04
C ALA A 68 -20.18 14.29 -9.07
N TYR A 69 -20.31 13.77 -7.84
CA TYR A 69 -19.30 13.88 -6.78
C TYR A 69 -19.20 12.59 -5.95
N PHE A 70 -18.06 12.40 -5.29
CA PHE A 70 -17.90 11.39 -4.25
C PHE A 70 -18.48 11.88 -2.92
N TYR A 71 -19.13 10.98 -2.21
CA TYR A 71 -19.68 11.23 -0.88
C TYR A 71 -19.39 10.07 0.07
N VAL A 72 -19.31 10.42 1.36
CA VAL A 72 -19.46 9.46 2.45
C VAL A 72 -20.64 9.90 3.31
N SER A 73 -21.39 8.97 3.89
CA SER A 73 -22.51 9.31 4.78
C SER A 73 -22.58 8.46 6.04
N THR A 74 -23.20 9.03 7.07
CA THR A 74 -23.51 8.34 8.34
C THR A 74 -24.95 7.83 8.39
N GLY A 75 -25.76 8.19 7.39
CA GLY A 75 -27.18 7.86 7.25
C GLY A 75 -27.46 6.37 7.11
N ARG A 76 -28.73 5.98 7.21
CA ARG A 76 -29.15 4.58 7.09
C ARG A 76 -29.07 4.05 5.65
N ARG A 77 -29.06 4.95 4.66
CA ARG A 77 -29.04 4.67 3.23
C ARG A 77 -28.00 5.58 2.53
N PRO A 78 -27.50 5.20 1.35
CA PRO A 78 -26.63 6.04 0.53
C PRO A 78 -27.46 7.18 -0.09
N SER A 79 -27.64 8.25 0.69
CA SER A 79 -28.38 9.46 0.32
C SER A 79 -27.68 10.68 0.91
N LEU A 80 -28.13 11.88 0.58
CA LEU A 80 -27.56 13.13 1.10
C LEU A 80 -27.79 13.35 2.61
N GLU A 81 -28.63 12.54 3.26
CA GLU A 81 -28.83 12.60 4.72
C GLU A 81 -27.52 12.24 5.45
N GLY A 82 -26.94 13.22 6.16
CA GLY A 82 -25.68 13.04 6.87
C GLY A 82 -24.49 12.77 5.94
N ALA A 83 -24.61 13.10 4.65
CA ALA A 83 -23.55 12.97 3.68
C ALA A 83 -22.59 14.17 3.72
N VAL A 84 -21.31 13.88 3.48
CA VAL A 84 -20.26 14.89 3.33
C VAL A 84 -19.52 14.59 2.04
N ARG A 85 -19.30 15.63 1.23
CA ARG A 85 -18.60 15.52 -0.04
C ARG A 85 -17.12 15.19 0.20
N VAL A 86 -16.60 14.25 -0.58
CA VAL A 86 -15.20 13.82 -0.58
C VAL A 86 -14.49 14.53 -1.73
N ARG A 87 -13.26 15.00 -1.49
CA ARG A 87 -12.43 15.61 -2.54
C ARG A 87 -11.94 14.52 -3.51
N ASP A 88 -11.75 14.88 -4.78
CA ASP A 88 -11.14 13.96 -5.75
C ASP A 88 -9.67 13.64 -5.42
N GLU A 89 -9.03 12.78 -6.21
CA GLU A 89 -7.63 12.37 -5.99
C GLU A 89 -6.61 13.51 -6.09
N ARG A 90 -7.03 14.67 -6.59
CA ARG A 90 -6.22 15.89 -6.73
C ARG A 90 -6.57 16.94 -5.67
N GLY A 91 -7.48 16.62 -4.76
CA GLY A 91 -7.92 17.53 -3.70
C GLY A 91 -8.99 18.54 -4.13
N ASN A 92 -9.58 18.40 -5.32
CA ASN A 92 -10.60 19.30 -5.83
C ASN A 92 -12.01 18.94 -5.31
N THR A 93 -12.88 19.94 -5.29
CA THR A 93 -14.31 19.82 -4.94
C THR A 93 -15.24 19.97 -6.14
N GLY A 94 -14.67 20.08 -7.34
CA GLY A 94 -15.38 20.25 -8.60
C GLY A 94 -16.07 18.98 -9.09
N VAL A 95 -16.84 19.12 -10.17
CA VAL A 95 -17.55 17.99 -10.80
C VAL A 95 -16.54 16.96 -11.29
N LEU A 96 -16.82 15.69 -10.99
CA LEU A 96 -15.97 14.58 -11.42
C LEU A 96 -15.99 14.42 -12.93
N LYS A 97 -14.81 14.17 -13.48
CA LYS A 97 -14.63 13.85 -14.89
C LYS A 97 -14.71 12.34 -15.10
N ARG A 98 -14.66 11.92 -16.35
CA ARG A 98 -14.61 10.51 -16.74
C ARG A 98 -13.39 9.79 -16.14
N TYR A 99 -13.63 8.61 -15.58
CA TYR A 99 -12.60 7.66 -15.16
C TYR A 99 -12.66 6.41 -16.04
N ARG A 100 -11.50 5.93 -16.51
CA ARG A 100 -11.36 4.71 -17.32
C ARG A 100 -10.27 3.82 -16.74
N ASN A 101 -10.68 2.75 -16.06
CA ASN A 101 -9.82 1.80 -15.38
C ASN A 101 -8.71 2.48 -14.56
N ARG A 102 -9.10 3.43 -13.72
CA ARG A 102 -8.18 4.27 -12.95
C ARG A 102 -8.09 3.80 -11.51
N ASP A 103 -6.88 3.81 -10.99
CA ASP A 103 -6.67 3.70 -9.55
C ASP A 103 -6.78 5.10 -8.93
N VAL A 104 -7.56 5.22 -7.86
CA VAL A 104 -7.93 6.50 -7.24
C VAL A 104 -7.76 6.38 -5.74
N THR A 105 -6.99 7.28 -5.13
CA THR A 105 -6.85 7.37 -3.68
C THR A 105 -7.61 8.58 -3.19
N LEU A 106 -8.51 8.37 -2.24
CA LEU A 106 -9.40 9.38 -1.69
C LEU A 106 -9.21 9.50 -0.18
N SER A 107 -9.05 10.72 0.29
CA SER A 107 -9.02 11.04 1.71
C SER A 107 -10.41 11.42 2.20
N LEU A 108 -10.85 10.80 3.29
CA LEU A 108 -12.08 11.18 3.97
C LEU A 108 -12.01 12.65 4.43
N PRO A 109 -13.16 13.34 4.51
CA PRO A 109 -13.23 14.70 5.03
C PRO A 109 -12.64 14.83 6.43
N GLU A 110 -12.17 16.02 6.78
CA GLU A 110 -11.59 16.29 8.09
C GLU A 110 -12.50 15.87 9.24
N GLY A 111 -11.91 15.27 10.27
CA GLY A 111 -12.64 14.78 11.45
C GLY A 111 -13.52 13.55 11.19
N LYS A 112 -13.50 12.94 9.99
CA LYS A 112 -14.20 11.68 9.69
C LYS A 112 -13.21 10.53 9.55
N THR A 113 -13.62 9.36 10.02
CA THR A 113 -12.94 8.09 9.82
C THR A 113 -13.88 7.06 9.22
N LEU A 114 -13.33 5.96 8.71
CA LEU A 114 -14.09 4.79 8.23
C LEU A 114 -14.96 4.15 9.32
N ARG A 115 -14.70 4.43 10.61
CA ARG A 115 -15.60 3.99 11.70
C ARG A 115 -16.87 4.83 11.80
N ASP A 116 -16.82 6.08 11.35
CA ASP A 116 -17.92 7.05 11.52
C ASP A 116 -18.93 6.97 10.38
N VAL A 117 -18.48 6.53 9.21
CA VAL A 117 -19.27 6.46 7.97
C VAL A 117 -19.81 5.06 7.74
N LYS A 118 -20.95 4.98 7.05
CA LYS A 118 -21.63 3.72 6.70
C LYS A 118 -21.69 3.47 5.22
N TRP A 119 -21.52 4.51 4.40
CA TRP A 119 -21.60 4.43 2.95
C TRP A 119 -20.50 5.27 2.33
N PHE A 120 -19.95 4.77 1.24
CA PHE A 120 -19.18 5.53 0.24
C PHE A 120 -19.91 5.40 -1.10
N PHE A 121 -20.12 6.50 -1.81
CA PHE A 121 -20.92 6.49 -3.03
C PHE A 121 -20.61 7.64 -3.98
N LEU A 122 -20.98 7.45 -5.24
CA LEU A 122 -20.99 8.46 -6.29
C LEU A 122 -22.42 8.97 -6.47
N TRP A 123 -22.63 10.28 -6.38
CA TRP A 123 -23.95 10.91 -6.44
C TRP A 123 -23.97 12.09 -7.41
N CYS A 124 -25.06 12.23 -8.16
CA CYS A 124 -25.31 13.43 -8.96
C CYS A 124 -26.30 14.36 -8.26
N ASP A 125 -25.84 15.57 -7.92
CA ASP A 125 -26.63 16.55 -7.19
C ASP A 125 -27.84 17.03 -8.02
N ASP A 126 -27.64 17.38 -9.30
CA ASP A 126 -28.68 17.93 -10.18
C ASP A 126 -29.88 16.99 -10.36
N PHE A 127 -29.62 15.70 -10.50
CA PHE A 127 -30.67 14.69 -10.66
C PHE A 127 -31.09 14.03 -9.35
N SER A 128 -30.35 14.25 -8.26
CA SER A 128 -30.57 13.58 -6.98
C SER A 128 -30.58 12.04 -7.12
N VAL A 129 -29.61 11.49 -7.86
CA VAL A 129 -29.49 10.05 -8.15
C VAL A 129 -28.13 9.51 -7.68
N ASN A 130 -28.17 8.33 -7.07
CA ASN A 130 -26.99 7.53 -6.73
C ASN A 130 -26.52 6.75 -7.95
N PHE A 131 -25.27 6.97 -8.36
CA PHE A 131 -24.67 6.28 -9.51
C PHE A 131 -23.98 4.96 -9.13
N GLY A 132 -23.59 4.81 -7.86
CA GLY A 132 -23.04 3.59 -7.32
C GLY A 132 -22.52 3.79 -5.90
N ASP A 133 -22.71 2.79 -5.05
CA ASP A 133 -22.39 2.84 -3.64
C ASP A 133 -21.74 1.55 -3.14
N ILE A 134 -21.22 1.63 -1.92
CA ILE A 134 -20.87 0.48 -1.11
C ILE A 134 -21.10 0.78 0.37
N ALA A 135 -21.58 -0.24 1.10
CA ALA A 135 -21.67 -0.19 2.55
C ALA A 135 -20.29 -0.40 3.18
N ILE A 136 -19.96 0.42 4.17
CA ILE A 136 -18.76 0.30 4.99
C ILE A 136 -19.15 -0.41 6.30
N PRO A 137 -18.72 -1.67 6.51
CA PRO A 137 -19.08 -2.40 7.72
C PRO A 137 -18.48 -1.74 8.97
N LYS A 138 -19.27 -1.61 10.04
CA LYS A 138 -18.75 -1.14 11.33
C LYS A 138 -17.64 -2.02 11.92
N THR A 139 -17.65 -3.30 11.54
CA THR A 139 -16.67 -4.32 11.94
C THR A 139 -15.41 -4.32 11.05
N LEU A 140 -15.31 -3.39 10.09
CA LEU A 140 -14.17 -3.30 9.18
C LEU A 140 -12.87 -3.09 9.97
N ASN A 141 -11.95 -4.05 9.86
CA ASN A 141 -10.62 -3.98 10.45
C ASN A 141 -9.65 -3.34 9.46
N PHE A 142 -9.67 -2.01 9.34
CA PHE A 142 -8.75 -1.32 8.46
C PHE A 142 -7.31 -1.26 9.01
N PRO A 143 -6.29 -1.19 8.14
CA PRO A 143 -4.90 -1.21 8.54
C PRO A 143 -4.46 0.03 9.34
N ARG A 144 -3.47 -0.13 10.22
CA ARG A 144 -2.94 0.95 11.08
C ARG A 144 -1.46 0.73 11.41
N PRO A 145 -0.67 1.78 11.64
CA PRO A 145 0.69 1.63 12.15
C PRO A 145 0.71 0.78 13.44
N GLN A 146 1.67 -0.14 13.54
CA GLN A 146 1.77 -1.07 14.67
C GLN A 146 3.10 -0.92 15.40
N LYS A 147 3.04 -0.89 16.74
CA LYS A 147 4.24 -0.90 17.58
C LYS A 147 4.70 -2.32 17.83
N ILE A 148 5.98 -2.57 17.65
CA ILE A 148 6.66 -3.83 17.99
C ILE A 148 7.69 -3.57 19.09
N GLY A 149 8.47 -4.59 19.44
CA GLY A 149 9.53 -4.46 20.43
C GLY A 149 10.61 -3.45 20.05
N ALA A 150 11.48 -3.17 21.01
CA ALA A 150 12.70 -2.40 20.82
C ALA A 150 13.87 -3.29 20.36
N LEU A 151 14.87 -2.69 19.72
CA LEU A 151 16.19 -3.31 19.60
C LEU A 151 16.87 -3.34 20.97
N LYS A 152 17.45 -4.49 21.30
CA LYS A 152 18.27 -4.69 22.49
C LYS A 152 19.37 -5.68 22.14
N GLY A 153 20.61 -5.24 22.26
CA GLY A 153 21.73 -6.00 21.75
C GLY A 153 23.08 -5.58 22.32
N VAL A 154 24.13 -6.01 21.65
CA VAL A 154 25.53 -5.65 21.91
C VAL A 154 25.93 -4.43 21.08
N HIS A 155 27.13 -3.91 21.28
CA HIS A 155 27.63 -2.73 20.56
C HIS A 155 26.71 -1.50 20.67
N GLU A 156 26.09 -1.34 21.84
CA GLU A 156 25.09 -0.30 22.12
C GLU A 156 23.88 -0.28 21.18
N VAL A 157 23.60 -1.39 20.46
CA VAL A 157 22.40 -1.56 19.65
C VAL A 157 21.16 -1.55 20.55
N LEU A 158 20.53 -0.39 20.60
CA LEU A 158 19.39 -0.07 21.45
C LEU A 158 18.42 0.84 20.69
N SER A 159 17.13 0.72 20.98
CA SER A 159 16.11 1.67 20.53
C SER A 159 14.94 1.72 21.50
N ASP A 160 14.01 2.64 21.27
CA ASP A 160 12.65 2.47 21.78
C ASP A 160 11.86 1.48 20.91
N ASN A 161 10.61 1.22 21.29
CA ASN A 161 9.70 0.39 20.50
C ASN A 161 9.59 0.92 19.06
N ILE A 162 9.82 0.02 18.10
CA ILE A 162 9.75 0.34 16.67
C ILE A 162 8.28 0.44 16.25
N VAL A 163 8.00 1.33 15.30
CA VAL A 163 6.70 1.42 14.64
C VAL A 163 6.84 0.90 13.21
N ILE A 164 6.08 -0.13 12.87
CA ILE A 164 5.79 -0.48 11.48
C ILE A 164 4.78 0.55 10.99
N VAL A 165 5.24 1.49 10.17
CA VAL A 165 4.43 2.63 9.70
C VAL A 165 3.46 2.17 8.62
N ASP A 166 3.99 1.43 7.64
CA ASP A 166 3.25 0.81 6.54
C ASP A 166 3.96 -0.47 6.10
N ALA A 167 3.51 -1.07 5.01
CA ALA A 167 4.02 -2.34 4.48
C ALA A 167 5.52 -2.31 4.14
N GLN A 168 6.15 -1.15 3.98
CA GLN A 168 7.56 -1.02 3.59
C GLN A 168 8.37 -0.07 4.47
N THR A 169 7.78 0.53 5.51
CA THR A 169 8.42 1.60 6.28
C THR A 169 8.48 1.27 7.77
N LEU A 170 9.69 1.34 8.34
CA LEU A 170 9.95 1.19 9.78
C LEU A 170 10.42 2.52 10.35
N LEU A 171 9.82 2.95 11.46
CA LEU A 171 10.29 4.06 12.28
C LEU A 171 10.96 3.50 13.54
N VAL A 172 12.22 3.82 13.75
CA VAL A 172 13.05 3.36 14.87
C VAL A 172 13.43 4.57 15.72
N PRO A 173 12.72 4.84 16.83
CA PRO A 173 13.03 5.98 17.68
C PRO A 173 14.23 5.69 18.59
N ASN A 174 15.01 6.74 18.90
CA ASN A 174 16.12 6.70 19.84
C ASN A 174 17.13 5.56 19.57
N PHE A 175 17.43 5.28 18.30
CA PHE A 175 18.40 4.27 17.90
C PHE A 175 19.83 4.69 18.26
N SER A 176 20.55 3.77 18.91
CA SER A 176 21.97 3.90 19.23
C SER A 176 22.76 2.69 18.69
N TYR A 177 24.03 2.92 18.35
CA TYR A 177 25.02 1.93 17.95
C TYR A 177 26.41 2.57 18.07
N ASP A 178 27.39 1.86 18.64
CA ASP A 178 28.71 2.40 18.99
C ASP A 178 29.57 2.80 17.78
N GLY A 179 29.34 2.18 16.61
CA GLY A 179 30.07 2.43 15.37
C GLY A 179 31.38 1.65 15.25
N GLU A 180 31.67 0.70 16.14
CA GLU A 180 32.99 0.06 16.22
C GLU A 180 33.18 -1.12 15.25
N ALA A 181 32.10 -1.78 14.82
CA ALA A 181 32.23 -2.94 13.95
C ALA A 181 32.53 -2.57 12.50
N PRO A 182 33.35 -3.37 11.80
CA PRO A 182 33.84 -3.04 10.47
C PRO A 182 32.75 -3.05 9.39
N ASP A 183 31.67 -3.82 9.59
CA ASP A 183 30.65 -4.04 8.57
C ASP A 183 29.26 -4.29 9.17
N ALA A 184 28.84 -3.45 10.13
CA ALA A 184 27.48 -3.47 10.66
C ALA A 184 26.49 -2.90 9.63
N LYS A 185 25.33 -3.54 9.47
CA LYS A 185 24.25 -3.15 8.54
C LYS A 185 22.89 -3.25 9.22
N PHE A 186 21.92 -2.49 8.74
CA PHE A 186 20.52 -2.84 8.95
C PHE A 186 20.19 -4.11 8.17
N TRP A 187 19.51 -5.04 8.82
CA TRP A 187 19.34 -6.40 8.34
C TRP A 187 17.93 -6.90 8.60
N VAL A 188 17.38 -7.59 7.60
CA VAL A 188 16.11 -8.31 7.70
C VAL A 188 16.25 -9.69 7.11
N GLY A 189 15.30 -10.56 7.42
CA GLY A 189 15.24 -11.86 6.80
C GLY A 189 14.01 -12.62 7.25
N ARG A 190 13.81 -13.79 6.65
CA ARG A 190 12.73 -14.70 7.04
C ARG A 190 13.04 -15.34 8.39
N GLY A 191 11.98 -15.71 9.10
CA GLY A 191 12.08 -16.39 10.39
C GLY A 191 12.47 -15.47 11.55
N SER A 192 12.50 -16.07 12.74
CA SER A 192 12.49 -15.34 14.01
C SER A 192 13.85 -14.80 14.48
N LYS A 193 14.93 -15.07 13.73
CA LYS A 193 16.30 -14.67 14.07
C LYS A 193 17.11 -14.33 12.80
N PRO A 194 18.08 -13.40 12.89
CA PRO A 194 19.03 -13.11 11.82
C PRO A 194 19.87 -14.33 11.40
N SER A 195 20.22 -14.34 10.12
CA SER A 195 21.14 -15.29 9.51
C SER A 195 21.90 -14.65 8.35
N PRO A 196 22.99 -15.26 7.86
CA PRO A 196 23.73 -14.78 6.69
C PRO A 196 22.88 -14.70 5.40
N ASN A 197 21.76 -15.42 5.33
CA ASN A 197 20.86 -15.41 4.17
C ASN A 197 19.81 -14.28 4.20
N GLY A 198 19.94 -13.34 5.15
CA GLY A 198 19.09 -12.15 5.18
C GLY A 198 19.45 -11.15 4.08
N SER A 199 18.87 -9.96 4.19
CA SER A 199 19.01 -8.89 3.22
C SER A 199 19.31 -7.58 3.94
N ARG A 200 20.20 -6.81 3.35
CA ARG A 200 20.57 -5.47 3.80
C ARG A 200 19.40 -4.53 3.58
N ILE A 201 19.24 -3.55 4.47
CA ILE A 201 18.37 -2.40 4.24
C ILE A 201 19.26 -1.15 4.19
N PRO A 202 19.04 -0.25 3.22
CA PRO A 202 19.69 1.05 3.22
C PRO A 202 19.43 1.83 4.52
N ASP A 203 20.40 2.63 4.96
CA ASP A 203 20.22 3.59 6.04
C ASP A 203 19.21 4.69 5.68
N GLU A 204 18.98 5.61 6.61
CA GLU A 204 18.04 6.73 6.39
C GLU A 204 18.44 7.70 5.26
N ASN A 205 19.65 7.55 4.72
CA ASN A 205 20.20 8.31 3.60
C ASN A 205 20.28 7.47 2.31
N GLY A 206 19.72 6.26 2.31
CA GLY A 206 19.72 5.35 1.16
C GLY A 206 21.05 4.63 0.91
N ARG A 207 21.93 4.52 1.92
CA ARG A 207 23.25 3.88 1.79
C ARG A 207 23.27 2.49 2.41
N GLU A 208 23.92 1.55 1.73
CA GLU A 208 24.22 0.21 2.26
C GLU A 208 25.68 0.08 2.75
N SER A 209 26.41 1.19 2.88
CA SER A 209 27.73 1.22 3.51
C SER A 209 27.66 0.80 4.98
N PRO A 210 28.77 0.37 5.61
CA PRO A 210 28.79 0.07 7.04
C PRO A 210 28.17 1.22 7.84
N LEU A 211 27.35 0.86 8.82
CA LEU A 211 26.71 1.82 9.71
C LEU A 211 27.78 2.59 10.48
N VAL A 212 27.59 3.90 10.55
CA VAL A 212 28.38 4.77 11.43
C VAL A 212 27.82 4.73 12.84
N LYS A 213 28.47 5.42 13.78
CA LYS A 213 27.93 5.60 15.14
C LYS A 213 26.56 6.30 15.10
N TYR A 214 25.62 5.80 15.89
CA TYR A 214 24.32 6.43 16.17
C TYR A 214 24.21 6.74 17.66
N ASP A 215 23.72 7.93 18.02
CA ASP A 215 23.43 8.32 19.40
C ASP A 215 21.98 8.81 19.51
N LYS A 216 21.11 7.94 20.01
CA LYS A 216 19.67 8.19 20.26
C LYS A 216 18.97 8.89 19.09
N LYS A 217 19.34 8.52 17.87
CA LYS A 217 18.78 9.11 16.65
C LYS A 217 17.47 8.43 16.31
N THR A 218 16.44 9.20 15.98
CA THR A 218 15.23 8.64 15.37
C THR A 218 15.46 8.49 13.86
N ILE A 219 15.31 7.28 13.34
CA ILE A 219 15.51 6.95 11.92
C ILE A 219 14.24 6.36 11.30
N VAL A 220 14.05 6.63 10.02
CA VAL A 220 13.00 6.03 9.20
C VAL A 220 13.69 5.23 8.10
N LEU A 221 13.36 3.95 8.03
CA LEU A 221 13.95 3.00 7.10
C LEU A 221 12.89 2.49 6.14
N THR A 222 13.24 2.45 4.86
CA THR A 222 12.38 1.92 3.80
C THR A 222 12.94 0.60 3.33
N LEU A 223 12.12 -0.45 3.32
CA LEU A 223 12.49 -1.76 2.81
C LEU A 223 12.82 -1.67 1.31
N PRO A 224 13.91 -2.33 0.84
CA PRO A 224 14.36 -2.22 -0.53
C PRO A 224 13.49 -3.02 -1.50
N GLY A 225 13.49 -2.61 -2.77
CA GLY A 225 12.81 -3.33 -3.85
C GLY A 225 11.31 -3.50 -3.57
N ASP A 226 10.81 -4.72 -3.72
CA ASP A 226 9.40 -5.06 -3.47
C ASP A 226 9.20 -5.78 -2.13
N LEU A 227 10.23 -5.75 -1.27
CA LEU A 227 10.17 -6.36 0.06
C LEU A 227 9.14 -5.63 0.92
N THR A 228 8.32 -6.40 1.64
CA THR A 228 7.36 -5.89 2.61
C THR A 228 7.62 -6.47 3.99
N VAL A 229 7.00 -5.86 5.01
CA VAL A 229 7.00 -6.39 6.37
C VAL A 229 6.35 -7.78 6.47
N PHE A 230 5.53 -8.17 5.48
CA PHE A 230 4.91 -9.49 5.40
C PHE A 230 5.91 -10.57 4.97
N ASP A 231 7.03 -10.18 4.36
CA ASP A 231 8.06 -11.09 3.84
C ASP A 231 9.19 -11.37 4.85
N ILE A 232 9.22 -10.63 5.96
CA ILE A 232 10.30 -10.65 6.95
C ILE A 232 9.79 -11.11 8.32
N GLY A 233 10.64 -11.83 9.06
CA GLY A 233 10.35 -12.28 10.43
C GLY A 233 11.12 -11.52 11.51
N HIS A 234 12.09 -10.70 11.12
CA HIS A 234 12.87 -9.87 12.03
C HIS A 234 13.46 -8.65 11.32
N PHE A 235 13.82 -7.64 12.12
CA PHE A 235 14.64 -6.48 11.75
C PHE A 235 15.72 -6.30 12.82
N GLY A 236 16.95 -5.96 12.44
CA GLY A 236 18.04 -5.78 13.39
C GLY A 236 19.29 -5.18 12.79
N VAL A 237 20.36 -5.21 13.59
CA VAL A 237 21.72 -4.86 13.19
C VAL A 237 22.54 -6.15 13.09
N TRP A 238 23.17 -6.36 11.95
CA TRP A 238 23.97 -7.55 11.66
C TRP A 238 25.36 -7.13 11.20
N CYS A 239 26.40 -7.76 11.75
CA CYS A 239 27.75 -7.61 11.23
C CYS A 239 27.98 -8.66 10.14
N GLU A 240 28.05 -8.20 8.89
CA GLU A 240 28.17 -9.09 7.73
C GLU A 240 29.55 -9.76 7.66
N ALA A 241 30.62 -9.02 7.96
CA ALA A 241 31.99 -9.53 7.98
C ALA A 241 32.20 -10.70 8.97
N PHE A 242 31.52 -10.68 10.13
CA PHE A 242 31.68 -11.69 11.17
C PHE A 242 30.49 -12.64 11.30
N THR A 243 29.41 -12.41 10.55
CA THR A 243 28.15 -13.17 10.62
C THR A 243 27.55 -13.22 12.04
N VAL A 244 27.55 -12.07 12.72
CA VAL A 244 27.06 -11.95 14.10
C VAL A 244 25.85 -11.03 14.18
N ASP A 245 24.84 -11.47 14.92
CA ASP A 245 23.69 -10.66 15.30
C ASP A 245 24.06 -9.71 16.43
N PHE A 246 24.00 -8.40 16.16
CA PHE A 246 24.24 -7.39 17.18
C PHE A 246 23.00 -7.04 17.98
N GLY A 247 21.82 -7.40 17.50
CA GLY A 247 20.54 -7.13 18.14
C GLY A 247 19.44 -7.09 17.10
N HIS A 248 18.35 -7.79 17.37
CA HIS A 248 17.18 -7.83 16.50
C HIS A 248 15.89 -7.75 17.30
N VAL A 249 14.83 -7.36 16.60
CA VAL A 249 13.44 -7.49 17.03
C VAL A 249 12.70 -8.39 16.04
N ARG A 250 11.73 -9.14 16.54
CA ARG A 250 10.85 -9.95 15.70
C ARG A 250 9.74 -9.10 15.08
N ILE A 251 9.44 -9.38 13.83
CA ILE A 251 8.23 -8.88 13.16
C ILE A 251 7.12 -9.91 13.42
N PRO A 252 6.00 -9.53 14.06
CA PRO A 252 4.88 -10.44 14.26
C PRO A 252 4.29 -10.88 12.91
N GLU A 253 3.80 -12.12 12.86
CA GLU A 253 3.00 -12.58 11.73
C GLU A 253 1.61 -11.94 11.76
N GLY A 254 1.00 -11.73 10.59
CA GLY A 254 -0.38 -11.23 10.49
C GLY A 254 -0.57 -9.77 10.91
N VAL A 255 0.48 -8.94 10.87
CA VAL A 255 0.36 -7.49 11.06
C VAL A 255 -0.63 -6.89 10.05
N ASN A 256 -1.46 -5.97 10.50
CA ASN A 256 -2.43 -5.25 9.67
C ASN A 256 -2.01 -3.77 9.62
N VAL A 257 -1.08 -3.46 8.72
CA VAL A 257 -0.46 -2.14 8.55
C VAL A 257 -0.80 -1.58 7.18
N PRO A 258 -0.86 -0.25 6.99
CA PRO A 258 -1.23 0.34 5.70
C PRO A 258 -0.34 -0.14 4.55
N PRO A 259 -0.84 -0.14 3.30
CA PRO A 259 0.04 -0.23 2.14
C PRO A 259 0.94 1.01 2.05
N SER A 260 2.12 0.87 1.45
CA SER A 260 3.01 2.01 1.24
C SER A 260 2.49 2.91 0.10
N LEU A 261 2.88 4.19 0.10
CA LEU A 261 2.53 5.11 -1.00
C LEU A 261 2.99 4.59 -2.37
N ARG A 262 4.17 3.96 -2.40
CA ARG A 262 4.73 3.34 -3.62
C ARG A 262 3.82 2.23 -4.14
N MET A 263 3.27 1.40 -3.26
CA MET A 263 2.33 0.33 -3.64
C MET A 263 1.00 0.86 -4.16
N LEU A 264 0.60 2.06 -3.75
CA LEU A 264 -0.58 2.74 -4.27
C LEU A 264 -0.32 3.52 -5.58
N GLY A 265 0.91 3.46 -6.11
CA GLY A 265 1.29 4.24 -7.29
C GLY A 265 1.35 5.75 -7.05
N ILE A 266 1.42 6.17 -5.77
CA ILE A 266 1.54 7.57 -5.38
C ILE A 266 3.03 7.86 -5.22
N SER A 267 3.59 8.62 -6.15
CA SER A 267 4.96 9.13 -6.00
C SER A 267 5.03 10.05 -4.76
N PRO A 268 6.08 9.95 -3.93
CA PRO A 268 6.34 10.94 -2.89
C PRO A 268 6.36 12.33 -3.52
N GLN A 269 5.63 13.29 -2.94
CA GLN A 269 5.81 14.68 -3.33
C GLN A 269 7.20 15.10 -2.81
N ILE A 270 8.11 15.38 -3.74
CA ILE A 270 9.43 15.94 -3.49
C ILE A 270 9.28 17.44 -3.26
#